data_AF-A0A1B6KJE4-F1
#
_entry.id   AF-A0A1B6KJE4-F1
#
_cell.length_a   1.000
_cell.length_b   1.000
_cell.length_c   1.000
_cell.angle_alpha   90.00
_cell.angle_beta   90.00
_cell.angle_gamma   90.00
#
_symmetry.space_group_name_H-M   'P 1'
#
loop_
_entity.id
_entity.type
_entity.pdbx_description
1 polymer ?
#
loop_
_entity_poly.entity_id
_entity_poly.type
_entity_poly.pdbx_seq_one_letter_code
_entity_poly.pdbx_strand_id
1 'polypeptide(L)'
;MTRLLLDQCCLCFPLKTGCILIGFFYMTFQLKDLVDAVKILLYLEPEENEDQENIEQRDYAYVYYTIKLVIGALLSILAVVILVGIFRKKLLLLKVCAIIMACSSFIPTFQSIITKDPFNAYKYCILALISCLYFGWILWSYAVELEKSIPPPIVYIRPPAEEEP
;
A
#
# COMPACT_ATOMS: atom_id res chain seq x y z
N MET A 1 2.99 26.76 12.29
CA MET A 1 1.64 26.30 12.68
C MET A 1 1.34 24.86 12.21
N THR A 2 2.36 24.01 12.07
CA THR A 2 2.26 22.61 11.57
C THR A 2 2.68 21.57 12.61
N ARG A 3 3.18 22.01 13.78
CA ARG A 3 3.62 21.13 14.87
C ARG A 3 2.46 20.42 15.59
N LEU A 4 1.31 21.08 15.72
CA LEU A 4 0.18 20.56 16.51
C LEU A 4 -0.62 19.44 15.80
N LEU A 5 -0.67 19.42 14.47
CA LEU A 5 -1.44 18.41 13.74
C LEU A 5 -0.72 17.06 13.62
N LEU A 6 0.63 17.05 13.57
CA LEU A 6 1.39 15.80 13.42
C LEU A 6 1.46 14.99 14.73
N ASP A 7 1.57 15.67 15.88
CA ASP A 7 1.60 15.00 17.19
C ASP A 7 0.20 14.58 17.68
N GLN A 8 -0.88 15.08 17.06
CA GLN A 8 -2.27 14.78 17.47
C GLN A 8 -3.01 13.80 16.54
N CYS A 9 -2.47 13.44 15.38
CA CYS A 9 -3.15 12.56 14.42
C CYS A 9 -2.96 11.04 14.66
N CYS A 10 -2.26 10.64 15.72
CA CYS A 10 -2.26 9.25 16.18
C CYS A 10 -2.73 9.21 17.64
N LEU A 11 -3.97 8.75 17.83
CA LEU A 11 -4.51 8.30 19.12
C LEU A 11 -3.44 7.55 19.94
N CYS A 12 -2.81 8.22 20.90
CA CYS A 12 -1.99 7.70 22.02
C CYS A 12 -0.86 6.68 21.76
N PHE A 13 -0.55 6.29 20.52
CA PHE A 13 0.49 5.29 20.20
C PHE A 13 1.68 5.90 19.44
N PRO A 14 2.91 5.44 19.70
CA PRO A 14 4.07 5.88 18.93
C PRO A 14 3.88 5.55 17.45
N LEU A 15 4.16 6.52 16.57
CA LEU A 15 3.89 6.46 15.12
C LEU A 15 4.46 5.20 14.47
N LYS A 16 5.65 4.77 14.91
CA LYS A 16 6.28 3.50 14.52
C LYS A 16 5.38 2.28 14.77
N THR A 17 4.76 2.18 15.95
CA THR A 17 3.87 1.06 16.29
C THR A 17 2.60 1.10 15.45
N GLY A 18 2.05 2.29 15.20
CA GLY A 18 0.93 2.47 14.27
C GLY A 18 1.25 1.98 12.86
N CYS A 19 2.42 2.35 12.31
CA CYS A 19 2.87 1.86 11.00
C CYS A 19 3.06 0.35 10.96
N ILE A 20 3.58 -0.27 12.02
CA ILE A 20 3.76 -1.73 12.09
C ILE A 20 2.38 -2.43 12.10
N LEU A 21 1.45 -1.96 12.93
CA LEU A 21 0.09 -2.52 13.00
C LEU A 21 -0.62 -2.40 11.66
N ILE A 22 -0.56 -1.23 11.02
CA ILE A 22 -1.14 -1.00 9.69
C ILE A 22 -0.50 -1.93 8.65
N GLY A 23 0.83 -2.06 8.65
CA GLY A 23 1.53 -2.97 7.76
C GLY A 23 1.07 -4.42 7.94
N PHE A 24 0.86 -4.84 9.18
CA PHE A 24 0.37 -6.19 9.49
C PHE A 24 -1.08 -6.40 9.06
N PHE A 25 -1.99 -5.48 9.38
CA PHE A 25 -3.37 -5.53 8.92
C PHE A 25 -3.45 -5.56 7.40
N TYR A 26 -2.74 -4.65 6.73
CA TYR A 26 -2.67 -4.60 5.27
C TYR A 26 -2.18 -5.92 4.68
N MET A 27 -1.10 -6.50 5.23
CA MET A 27 -0.60 -7.82 4.82
C MET A 27 -1.66 -8.92 4.98
N THR A 28 -2.35 -8.99 6.12
CA THR A 28 -3.37 -10.02 6.36
C THR A 28 -4.54 -9.93 5.39
N PHE A 29 -4.99 -8.72 5.05
CA PHE A 29 -6.04 -8.52 4.04
C PHE A 29 -5.59 -8.98 2.66
N GLN A 30 -4.39 -8.59 2.22
CA GLN A 30 -3.88 -8.98 0.90
C GLN A 30 -3.63 -10.50 0.80
N LEU A 31 -3.15 -11.13 1.87
CA LEU A 31 -2.95 -12.57 1.89
C LEU A 31 -4.28 -13.34 1.85
N LYS A 32 -5.30 -12.84 2.56
CA LYS A 32 -6.65 -13.40 2.50
C LYS A 32 -7.20 -13.30 1.08
N ASP A 33 -7.13 -12.12 0.46
CA ASP A 33 -7.61 -11.90 -0.91
C ASP A 33 -6.88 -12.81 -1.91
N LEU A 34 -5.58 -13.03 -1.72
CA LEU A 34 -4.78 -13.95 -2.54
C LEU A 34 -5.26 -15.41 -2.38
N VAL A 35 -5.46 -15.87 -1.14
CA VAL A 35 -5.95 -17.23 -0.85
C VAL A 35 -7.35 -17.43 -1.43
N ASP A 36 -8.24 -16.45 -1.27
CA ASP A 36 -9.60 -16.53 -1.80
C ASP A 36 -9.60 -16.55 -3.34
N ALA A 37 -8.74 -15.75 -3.99
CA ALA A 37 -8.59 -15.78 -5.44
C ALA A 37 -8.05 -17.13 -5.95
N VAL A 38 -7.04 -17.70 -5.29
CA VAL A 38 -6.50 -19.03 -5.65
C VAL A 38 -7.58 -20.10 -5.49
N LYS A 39 -8.32 -20.09 -4.37
CA LYS A 39 -9.41 -21.05 -4.16
C LYS A 39 -10.44 -20.98 -5.28
N ILE A 40 -10.89 -19.79 -5.64
CA ILE A 40 -11.91 -19.63 -6.67
C ILE A 40 -11.39 -20.06 -8.04
N LEU A 41 -10.14 -19.74 -8.38
CA LEU A 41 -9.52 -20.21 -9.63
C LEU A 41 -9.42 -21.74 -9.70
N LEU A 42 -9.18 -22.42 -8.58
CA LEU A 42 -9.20 -23.89 -8.52
C LEU A 42 -10.60 -24.48 -8.65
N TYR A 43 -11.65 -23.73 -8.29
CA TYR A 43 -13.05 -24.18 -8.40
C TYR A 43 -13.68 -23.91 -9.77
N LEU A 44 -13.03 -23.15 -10.66
CA LEU A 44 -13.52 -22.84 -12.01
C LEU A 44 -13.23 -23.98 -13.02
N GLU A 45 -13.28 -25.24 -12.60
CA GLU A 45 -13.10 -26.38 -13.49
C GLU A 45 -14.27 -26.49 -14.49
N PRO A 46 -14.00 -26.95 -15.73
CA PRO A 46 -15.05 -27.13 -16.74
C PRO A 46 -16.01 -28.26 -16.34
N GLU A 47 -17.31 -27.96 -16.32
CA GLU A 47 -18.37 -28.97 -16.17
C GLU A 47 -18.71 -29.64 -17.52
N GLU A 48 -19.07 -30.92 -17.49
CA GLU A 48 -19.56 -31.62 -18.68
C GLU A 48 -20.96 -31.11 -19.06
N ASN A 49 -21.09 -30.56 -20.27
CA ASN A 49 -22.31 -29.96 -20.85
C ASN A 49 -22.68 -28.56 -20.33
N GLU A 50 -21.69 -27.68 -20.14
CA GLU A 50 -21.96 -26.25 -19.95
C GLU A 50 -22.62 -25.62 -21.17
N ASP A 51 -23.63 -24.79 -20.92
CA ASP A 51 -24.22 -23.86 -21.87
C ASP A 51 -23.31 -22.65 -22.11
N GLN A 52 -23.51 -22.00 -23.26
CA GLN A 52 -22.68 -20.87 -23.71
C GLN A 52 -22.61 -19.73 -22.69
N GLU A 53 -23.70 -19.48 -21.95
CA GLU A 53 -23.75 -18.45 -20.91
C GLU A 53 -22.85 -18.78 -19.72
N ASN A 54 -22.83 -20.04 -19.26
CA ASN A 54 -21.91 -20.47 -18.19
C ASN A 54 -20.44 -20.45 -18.62
N ILE A 55 -20.16 -20.78 -19.89
CA ILE A 55 -18.81 -20.66 -20.45
C ILE A 55 -18.34 -19.19 -20.39
N GLU A 56 -19.17 -18.25 -20.83
CA GLU A 56 -18.85 -16.81 -20.81
C GLU A 56 -18.67 -16.27 -19.38
N GLN A 57 -19.51 -16.71 -18.43
CA GLN A 57 -19.38 -16.34 -17.02
C GLN A 57 -18.11 -16.92 -16.38
N ARG A 58 -17.76 -18.17 -16.68
CA ARG A 58 -16.52 -18.81 -16.21
C ARG A 58 -15.29 -18.08 -16.73
N ASP A 59 -15.25 -17.77 -18.03
CA ASP A 59 -14.13 -17.07 -18.65
C ASP A 59 -13.97 -15.66 -18.06
N TYR A 60 -15.08 -14.94 -17.84
CA TYR A 60 -15.08 -13.66 -17.15
C TYR A 60 -14.56 -13.79 -15.70
N ALA A 61 -15.04 -14.79 -14.95
CA ALA A 61 -14.58 -15.05 -13.59
C ALA A 61 -13.08 -15.39 -13.57
N TYR A 62 -12.61 -16.22 -14.50
CA TYR A 62 -11.21 -16.60 -14.62
C TYR A 62 -10.31 -15.38 -14.81
N VAL A 63 -10.67 -14.48 -15.75
CA VAL A 63 -9.95 -13.22 -15.97
C VAL A 63 -10.00 -12.32 -14.72
N TYR A 64 -11.18 -12.16 -14.12
CA TYR A 64 -11.38 -11.33 -12.93
C TYR A 64 -10.51 -11.79 -11.75
N TYR A 65 -10.55 -13.07 -11.41
CA TYR A 65 -9.82 -13.63 -10.27
C TYR A 65 -8.32 -13.76 -10.56
N THR A 66 -7.91 -13.96 -11.81
CA THR A 66 -6.50 -13.91 -12.20
C THR A 66 -5.91 -12.51 -12.00
N ILE A 67 -6.62 -11.46 -12.43
CA ILE A 67 -6.20 -10.07 -12.20
C ILE A 67 -6.11 -9.79 -10.69
N LYS A 68 -7.14 -10.20 -9.93
CA LYS A 68 -7.17 -10.03 -8.47
C LYS A 68 -5.99 -10.74 -7.79
N LEU A 69 -5.63 -11.94 -8.24
CA LEU A 69 -4.49 -12.70 -7.73
C LEU A 69 -3.16 -11.98 -7.97
N VAL A 70 -2.90 -11.52 -9.19
CA VAL A 70 -1.65 -10.81 -9.53
C VAL A 70 -1.49 -9.54 -8.71
N ILE A 71 -2.57 -8.76 -8.59
CA ILE A 71 -2.60 -7.54 -7.80
C ILE A 71 -2.39 -7.85 -6.31
N GLY A 72 -3.12 -8.81 -5.76
CA GLY A 72 -3.00 -9.21 -4.35
C GLY A 72 -1.58 -9.68 -4.01
N ALA A 73 -0.93 -10.40 -4.91
CA ALA A 73 0.47 -10.83 -4.76
C ALA A 73 1.43 -9.63 -4.71
N LEU A 74 1.29 -8.67 -5.64
CA LEU A 74 2.12 -7.45 -5.67
C LEU A 74 1.94 -6.61 -4.39
N LEU A 75 0.69 -6.42 -3.95
CA LEU A 75 0.40 -5.66 -2.73
C LEU A 75 0.87 -6.39 -1.46
N SER A 76 0.84 -7.72 -1.44
CA SER A 76 1.42 -8.52 -0.35
C SER A 76 2.93 -8.32 -0.24
N ILE A 77 3.64 -8.33 -1.38
CA ILE A 77 5.09 -8.03 -1.41
C ILE A 77 5.35 -6.61 -0.91
N LEU A 78 4.55 -5.64 -1.34
CA LEU A 78 4.65 -4.25 -0.86
C LEU A 78 4.51 -4.17 0.67
N ALA A 79 3.59 -4.92 1.26
CA ALA A 79 3.40 -4.98 2.71
C ALA A 79 4.67 -5.48 3.44
N VAL A 80 5.31 -6.53 2.91
CA VAL A 80 6.61 -7.03 3.43
C VAL A 80 7.68 -5.94 3.34
N VAL A 81 7.78 -5.29 2.18
CA VAL A 81 8.78 -4.24 1.93
C VAL A 81 8.59 -3.07 2.90
N ILE A 82 7.35 -2.68 3.19
CA ILE A 82 7.03 -1.66 4.20
C ILE A 82 7.53 -2.06 5.59
N LEU A 83 7.23 -3.29 6.03
CA LEU A 83 7.69 -3.79 7.34
C LEU A 83 9.22 -3.79 7.42
N VAL A 84 9.90 -4.31 6.39
CA VAL A 84 11.37 -4.29 6.29
C VAL A 84 11.90 -2.86 6.32
N GLY A 85 11.25 -1.93 5.60
CA GLY A 85 11.56 -0.51 5.58
C GLY A 85 11.50 0.14 6.96
N ILE A 86 10.46 -0.18 7.73
CA ILE A 86 10.27 0.30 9.10
C ILE A 86 11.37 -0.25 10.01
N PHE A 87 11.64 -1.57 9.98
CA PHE A 87 12.66 -2.19 10.83
C PHE A 87 14.07 -1.71 10.49
N ARG A 88 14.38 -1.52 9.20
CA ARG A 88 15.68 -1.05 8.72
C ARG A 88 15.81 0.47 8.70
N LYS A 89 14.77 1.21 9.10
CA LYS A 89 14.72 2.69 9.09
C LYS A 89 15.13 3.29 7.73
N LYS A 90 14.73 2.67 6.63
CA LYS A 90 15.13 3.09 5.27
C LYS A 90 14.15 4.14 4.74
N LEU A 91 14.51 5.42 4.90
CA LEU A 91 13.71 6.58 4.52
C LEU A 91 13.16 6.52 3.08
N LEU A 92 14.05 6.36 2.11
CA LEU A 92 13.70 6.39 0.68
C LEU A 92 12.71 5.27 0.34
N LEU A 93 12.94 4.08 0.89
CA LEU A 93 12.08 2.92 0.67
C LEU A 93 10.68 3.14 1.25
N LEU A 94 10.56 3.76 2.43
CA LEU A 94 9.27 4.12 3.02
C LEU A 94 8.52 5.19 2.22
N LYS A 95 9.22 6.22 1.73
CA LYS A 95 8.61 7.25 0.86
C LYS A 95 8.06 6.66 -0.44
N VAL A 96 8.83 5.79 -1.09
CA VAL A 96 8.40 5.08 -2.30
C VAL A 96 7.19 4.19 -2.01
N CYS A 97 7.21 3.42 -0.92
CA CYS A 97 6.08 2.58 -0.55
C CYS A 97 4.81 3.38 -0.23
N ALA A 98 4.93 4.54 0.41
CA ALA A 98 3.80 5.43 0.66
C ALA A 98 3.15 5.92 -0.64
N ILE A 99 3.96 6.26 -1.65
CA ILE A 99 3.46 6.65 -2.99
C ILE A 99 2.76 5.46 -3.66
N ILE A 100 3.38 4.28 -3.68
CA ILE A 100 2.79 3.09 -4.29
C ILE A 100 1.46 2.75 -3.60
N MET A 101 1.39 2.83 -2.27
CA MET A 101 0.16 2.60 -1.51
C MET A 101 -0.92 3.62 -1.85
N ALA A 102 -0.57 4.90 -1.99
CA ALA A 102 -1.52 5.91 -2.46
C ALA A 102 -1.99 5.63 -3.88
N CYS A 103 -1.12 5.24 -4.81
CA CYS A 103 -1.51 4.86 -6.18
C CYS A 103 -2.37 3.58 -6.20
N SER A 104 -2.17 2.66 -5.26
CA SER A 104 -2.96 1.43 -5.17
C SER A 104 -4.44 1.69 -4.87
N SER A 105 -4.80 2.87 -4.35
CA SER A 105 -6.20 3.25 -4.11
C SER A 105 -7.05 3.29 -5.37
N PHE A 106 -6.44 3.44 -6.54
CA PHE A 106 -7.14 3.49 -7.83
C PHE A 106 -7.37 2.12 -8.45
N ILE A 107 -6.75 1.07 -7.91
CA ILE A 107 -6.86 -0.29 -8.43
C ILE A 107 -8.32 -0.77 -8.48
N PRO A 108 -9.14 -0.61 -7.42
CA PRO A 108 -10.56 -0.97 -7.47
C PRO A 108 -11.33 -0.23 -8.57
N THR A 109 -10.98 1.03 -8.83
CA THR A 109 -11.56 1.84 -9.91
C THR A 109 -11.19 1.28 -11.28
N PHE A 110 -9.92 0.95 -11.51
CA PHE A 110 -9.49 0.32 -12.76
C PHE A 110 -10.14 -1.05 -12.96
N GLN A 111 -10.25 -1.84 -11.89
CA GLN A 111 -10.91 -3.13 -11.93
C GLN A 111 -12.38 -2.99 -12.33
N SER A 112 -13.12 -2.05 -11.75
CA SER A 112 -14.52 -1.78 -12.13
C SER A 112 -14.67 -1.36 -13.60
N ILE A 113 -13.74 -0.55 -14.13
CA ILE A 113 -13.74 -0.17 -15.55
C ILE A 113 -13.51 -1.37 -16.46
N ILE A 114 -12.51 -2.21 -16.14
CA ILE A 114 -12.16 -3.39 -16.94
C ILE A 114 -13.29 -4.41 -16.95
N THR A 115 -13.94 -4.59 -15.80
CA THR A 115 -14.89 -5.68 -15.61
C THR A 115 -16.34 -5.25 -15.89
N LYS A 116 -16.58 -3.99 -16.25
CA LYS A 116 -17.91 -3.42 -16.58
C LYS A 116 -18.97 -3.68 -15.50
N ASP A 117 -18.57 -3.75 -14.23
CA ASP A 117 -19.47 -4.03 -13.11
C ASP A 117 -19.64 -2.78 -12.21
N PRO A 118 -20.75 -2.02 -12.35
CA PRO A 118 -20.81 -0.62 -11.93
C PRO A 118 -21.29 -0.36 -10.49
N PHE A 119 -21.97 -1.29 -9.78
CA PHE A 119 -22.79 -0.90 -8.62
C PHE A 119 -22.33 -1.39 -7.23
N ASN A 120 -21.76 -2.59 -7.10
CA ASN A 120 -21.20 -3.05 -5.81
C ASN A 120 -19.78 -2.51 -5.56
N ALA A 121 -19.10 -2.02 -6.59
CA ALA A 121 -17.75 -1.49 -6.48
C ALA A 121 -17.70 -0.17 -5.70
N TYR A 122 -18.67 0.74 -5.83
CA TYR A 122 -18.49 2.15 -5.44
C TYR A 122 -18.23 2.39 -3.94
N LYS A 123 -19.01 1.78 -3.04
CA LYS A 123 -18.84 1.96 -1.57
C LYS A 123 -17.53 1.33 -1.07
N TYR A 124 -17.21 0.12 -1.54
CA TYR A 124 -15.96 -0.55 -1.18
C TYR A 124 -14.75 0.15 -1.81
N CYS A 125 -14.89 0.73 -3.01
CA CYS A 125 -13.87 1.56 -3.64
C CYS A 125 -13.56 2.81 -2.82
N ILE A 126 -14.59 3.52 -2.33
CA ILE A 126 -14.38 4.72 -1.49
C ILE A 126 -13.68 4.34 -0.18
N LEU A 127 -14.13 3.27 0.49
CA LEU A 127 -13.49 2.82 1.74
C LEU A 127 -12.04 2.36 1.52
N ALA A 128 -11.78 1.61 0.46
CA ALA A 128 -10.43 1.21 0.07
C ALA A 128 -9.55 2.44 -0.24
N LEU A 129 -10.13 3.44 -0.91
CA LEU A 129 -9.42 4.66 -1.27
C LEU A 129 -9.06 5.50 -0.04
N ILE A 130 -10.02 5.76 0.84
CA ILE A 130 -9.79 6.47 2.10
C ILE A 130 -8.75 5.74 2.94
N SER A 131 -8.86 4.41 3.04
CA SER A 131 -7.93 3.59 3.84
C SER A 131 -6.50 3.62 3.27
N CYS A 132 -6.34 3.45 1.96
CA CYS A 132 -5.01 3.48 1.31
C CYS A 132 -4.36 4.86 1.40
N LEU A 133 -5.14 5.94 1.23
CA LEU A 133 -4.63 7.31 1.41
C LEU A 133 -4.23 7.58 2.86
N TYR A 134 -5.05 7.13 3.82
CA TYR A 134 -4.75 7.27 5.25
C TYR A 134 -3.48 6.50 5.64
N PHE A 135 -3.34 5.26 5.19
CA PHE A 135 -2.14 4.45 5.44
C PHE A 135 -0.89 5.03 4.77
N GLY A 136 -1.02 5.50 3.52
CA GLY A 136 0.04 6.20 2.81
C GLY A 136 0.49 7.46 3.55
N TRP A 137 -0.46 8.25 4.08
CA TRP A 137 -0.19 9.43 4.88
C TRP A 137 0.56 9.11 6.17
N ILE A 138 0.16 8.05 6.88
CA ILE A 138 0.83 7.61 8.11
C ILE A 138 2.28 7.19 7.80
N LEU A 139 2.49 6.40 6.74
CA LEU A 139 3.83 5.99 6.31
C LEU A 139 4.70 7.18 5.93
N TRP A 140 4.11 8.16 5.23
CA TRP A 140 4.80 9.40 4.88
C TRP A 140 5.19 10.21 6.12
N SER A 141 4.28 10.32 7.08
CA SER A 141 4.53 11.01 8.34
C SER A 141 5.69 10.37 9.11
N TYR A 142 5.75 9.03 9.15
CA TYR A 142 6.85 8.30 9.76
C TYR A 142 8.18 8.49 9.01
N ALA A 143 8.14 8.55 7.68
CA ALA A 143 9.32 8.88 6.89
C ALA A 143 9.83 10.30 7.21
N VAL A 144 8.95 11.30 7.32
CA VAL A 144 9.32 12.68 7.69
C VAL A 144 9.92 12.74 9.10
N GLU A 145 9.43 11.94 10.04
CA GLU A 145 10.01 11.83 11.39
C GLU A 145 11.43 11.26 11.35
N LEU A 146 11.65 10.19 10.57
CA LEU A 146 12.98 9.62 10.34
C LEU A 146 13.96 10.62 9.73
N GLU A 147 13.52 11.44 8.78
CA GLU A 147 14.34 12.46 8.13
C GLU A 147 14.84 13.53 9.12
N LYS A 148 13.98 13.96 10.05
CA LYS A 148 14.33 14.93 11.11
C LYS A 148 15.34 14.37 12.12
N SER A 149 15.43 13.05 12.26
CA SER A 149 16.38 12.40 13.17
C SER A 149 17.82 12.33 12.63
N ILE A 150 18.03 12.68 11.35
CA ILE A 150 19.35 12.71 10.73
C ILE A 150 19.99 14.07 11.06
N PRO A 151 21.12 14.12 11.80
CA PRO A 151 21.77 15.39 12.10
C PRO A 151 22.26 16.06 10.81
N PRO A 152 22.14 17.40 10.69
CA PRO A 152 22.62 18.11 9.51
C PRO A 152 24.13 17.89 9.33
N PRO A 153 24.63 17.89 8.08
CA PRO A 153 26.06 17.75 7.84
C PRO A 153 26.81 18.92 8.51
N ILE A 154 27.77 18.59 9.38
CA ILE A 154 28.63 19.58 10.03
C ILE A 154 29.55 20.15 8.94
N VAL A 155 29.29 21.37 8.50
CA VAL A 155 30.16 22.11 7.59
C VAL A 155 31.24 22.79 8.42
N TYR A 156 32.48 22.29 8.36
CA TYR A 156 33.63 22.97 8.91
C TYR A 156 34.01 24.14 8.00
N ILE A 157 33.65 25.36 8.41
CA ILE A 157 34.16 26.57 7.76
C ILE A 157 35.60 26.72 8.22
N ARG A 158 36.56 26.48 7.32
CA ARG A 158 37.97 26.80 7.60
C ARG A 158 38.08 28.33 7.70
N PRO A 159 38.60 28.89 8.81
CA PRO A 159 38.86 30.32 8.88
C PRO A 159 39.82 30.72 7.75
N PRO A 160 39.65 31.93 7.16
CA PRO A 160 40.58 32.42 6.16
C PRO A 160 42.00 32.42 6.75
N ALA A 161 42.97 31.99 5.93
CA ALA A 161 44.37 32.04 6.33
C ALA A 161 44.73 33.49 6.66
N GLU A 162 45.29 33.72 7.85
CA GLU A 162 45.91 34.99 8.19
C GLU A 162 47.02 35.25 7.16
N GLU A 163 46.88 36.29 6.35
CA GLU A 163 47.98 36.80 5.54
C GLU A 163 49.04 37.30 6.52
N GLU A 164 50.16 36.57 6.62
CA GLU A 164 51.32 37.00 7.39
C GLU A 164 51.83 38.35 6.83
N PRO A 165 52.09 39.36 7.69
CA PRO A 165 52.51 40.70 7.30
C PRO A 165 53.94 40.79 6.76
#